data_AF-A0A7X1NQX0-F1
#
_entry.id   AF-A0A7X1NQX0-F1
#
_cell.length_a   1.000
_cell.length_b   1.000
_cell.length_c   1.000
_cell.angle_alpha   90.00
_cell.angle_beta   90.00
_cell.angle_gamma   90.00
#
_symmetry.space_group_name_H-M   'P 1'
#
loop_
_entity.id
_entity.type
_entity.pdbx_description
1 polymer ?
#
loop_
_entity_poly.entity_id
_entity_poly.type
_entity_poly.pdbx_seq_one_letter_code
_entity_poly.pdbx_strand_id
1 'polypeptide(L)' 'MAVAEDDGGELIVGDVTHTGGRALAVGLSPSPGPDGNPMVHIGWVEQDQQLELSVDEARALRDELTRLIDDARTGGP' A
#
# COMPACT_ATOMS: atom_id res chain seq x y z
N MET A 1 -6.21 10.85 10.53
CA MET A 1 -5.49 9.69 9.98
C MET A 1 -6.21 8.44 10.45
N ALA A 2 -6.76 7.68 9.51
CA ALA A 2 -7.49 6.45 9.76
C ALA A 2 -6.87 5.32 8.93
N VAL A 3 -7.00 4.09 9.45
CA VAL A 3 -6.74 2.85 8.72
C VAL A 3 -8.09 2.15 8.63
N ALA A 4 -8.59 1.99 7.41
CA ALA A 4 -9.89 1.37 7.16
C ALA A 4 -9.73 0.31 6.07
N GLU A 5 -10.38 -0.83 6.27
CA GLU A 5 -10.63 -1.78 5.21
C GLU A 5 -11.90 -1.29 4.49
N ASP A 6 -11.79 -1.06 3.19
CA ASP A 6 -12.94 -0.74 2.35
C ASP A 6 -13.67 -2.03 1.95
N ASP A 7 -14.97 -1.92 1.67
CA ASP A 7 -15.84 -3.06 1.31
C ASP A 7 -15.37 -3.75 0.01
N GLY A 8 -14.50 -3.10 -0.77
CA GLY A 8 -13.81 -3.66 -1.95
C GLY A 8 -12.59 -4.55 -1.64
N GLY A 9 -12.22 -4.74 -0.37
CA GLY A 9 -11.04 -5.51 0.02
C GLY A 9 -9.72 -4.73 -0.09
N GLU A 10 -9.81 -3.40 -0.17
CA GLU A 10 -8.66 -2.50 -0.19
C GLU A 10 -8.41 -1.92 1.20
N LEU A 11 -7.14 -1.74 1.57
CA LEU A 11 -6.73 -1.05 2.77
C LEU A 11 -6.46 0.42 2.44
N ILE A 12 -7.21 1.31 3.08
CA ILE A 12 -7.01 2.77 2.96
C ILE A 12 -6.31 3.28 4.22
N VAL A 13 -5.20 3.99 4.02
CA VAL A 13 -4.39 4.60 5.08
C VAL A 13 -4.25 6.09 4.82
N GLY A 14 -4.86 6.95 5.65
CA GLY A 14 -4.68 8.39 5.55
C GLY A 14 -5.86 9.24 6.02
N ASP A 15 -5.98 10.44 5.47
CA ASP A 15 -7.16 11.29 5.63
C ASP A 15 -7.96 11.31 4.32
N VAL A 16 -9.13 10.66 4.33
CA VAL A 16 -10.11 10.67 3.23
C VAL A 16 -11.34 11.53 3.55
N THR A 17 -11.37 12.15 4.73
CA THR A 17 -12.52 12.94 5.20
C THR A 17 -12.55 14.36 4.62
N HIS A 18 -11.46 14.76 3.96
CA HIS A 18 -11.31 16.05 3.29
C HIS A 18 -10.78 15.85 1.87
N THR A 19 -11.36 16.56 0.90
CA THR A 19 -10.81 16.67 -0.46
C THR A 19 -9.44 17.37 -0.39
N GLY A 20 -8.41 16.81 -1.01
CA GLY A 20 -7.00 17.20 -0.83
C GLY A 20 -6.26 16.37 0.23
N GLY A 21 -6.93 15.42 0.85
CA GLY A 21 -6.39 14.56 1.90
C GLY A 21 -5.37 13.58 1.35
N ARG A 22 -4.27 13.37 2.09
CA ARG A 22 -3.26 12.35 1.72
C ARG A 22 -3.73 11.00 2.22
N ALA A 23 -4.14 10.14 1.30
CA ALA A 23 -4.48 8.75 1.58
C ALA A 23 -3.83 7.80 0.58
N LEU A 24 -3.32 6.69 1.10
CA LEU A 24 -2.80 5.56 0.34
C LEU A 24 -3.88 4.48 0.29
N ALA A 25 -4.11 3.91 -0.88
CA ALA A 25 -4.89 2.70 -1.08
C ALA A 25 -3.95 1.54 -1.41
N VAL A 26 -4.17 0.39 -0.78
CA VAL A 26 -3.43 -0.84 -1.01
C VAL A 26 -4.43 -1.96 -1.27
N GLY A 27 -4.37 -2.57 -2.45
CA GLY A 27 -5.33 -3.58 -2.87
C GLY A 27 -4.76 -4.55 -3.88
N LEU A 28 -5.57 -5.50 -4.34
CA LEU A 28 -5.21 -6.33 -5.49
C LEU A 28 -5.44 -5.54 -6.78
N SER A 29 -4.52 -5.66 -7.74
CA SER A 29 -4.77 -5.11 -9.08
C SER A 29 -5.95 -5.87 -9.71
N PRO A 30 -6.90 -5.16 -10.35
CA PRO A 30 -8.02 -5.80 -11.04
C PRO A 30 -7.56 -6.61 -12.26
N SER A 31 -6.34 -6.39 -12.74
CA SER A 31 -5.73 -7.16 -13.83
C SER A 31 -4.59 -8.02 -13.28
N PRO A 32 -4.47 -9.29 -13.70
CA PRO A 32 -3.29 -10.09 -13.40
C PRO A 32 -2.07 -9.51 -14.15
N GLY A 33 -0.89 -9.77 -13.60
CA GLY A 33 0.37 -9.39 -14.24
C GLY A 33 0.65 -10.16 -15.53
N PRO A 34 1.77 -9.84 -16.22
CA PRO A 34 2.12 -10.43 -17.51
C PRO A 34 2.16 -11.96 -17.52
N ASP A 35 2.50 -12.56 -16.37
CA ASP A 35 2.63 -14.01 -16.19
C ASP A 35 1.33 -14.67 -15.68
N GLY A 36 0.23 -13.92 -15.60
CA GLY A 36 -1.05 -14.37 -15.07
C GLY A 36 -1.13 -14.39 -13.54
N ASN A 37 -0.07 -13.96 -12.85
CA ASN A 37 -0.03 -13.91 -11.39
C ASN A 37 -0.77 -12.68 -10.84
N PRO A 38 -1.41 -12.78 -9.67
CA PRO A 38 -1.99 -11.63 -8.98
C PRO A 38 -0.94 -10.55 -8.71
N MET A 39 -1.37 -9.29 -8.75
CA MET A 39 -0.55 -8.13 -8.41
C MET A 39 -1.20 -7.35 -7.26
N VAL A 40 -0.39 -6.66 -6.49
CA VAL A 40 -0.80 -5.69 -5.47
C VAL A 40 -0.57 -4.30 -6.04
N HIS A 41 -1.56 -3.42 -5.93
CA HIS A 41 -1.37 -2.01 -6.25
C HIS A 41 -1.23 -1.20 -4.95
N ILE A 42 -0.39 -0.17 -4.98
CA ILE A 42 -0.25 0.85 -3.94
C ILE A 42 -0.40 2.20 -4.62
N GLY A 43 -1.45 2.94 -4.31
CA GLY A 43 -1.77 4.20 -4.99
C GLY A 43 -2.14 5.32 -4.02
N TRP A 44 -2.01 6.56 -4.46
CA TRP A 44 -2.61 7.69 -3.75
C TRP A 44 -4.07 7.81 -4.18
N VAL A 45 -5.01 7.94 -3.25
CA VAL A 45 -6.45 8.00 -3.57
C VAL A 45 -6.78 9.16 -4.52
N GLU A 46 -6.08 10.29 -4.40
CA GLU A 46 -6.35 11.50 -5.19
C GLU A 46 -5.34 11.75 -6.32
N GLN A 47 -4.29 10.94 -6.44
CA GLN A 47 -3.33 11.06 -7.54
C GLN A 47 -3.43 9.80 -8.38
N ASP A 48 -3.56 9.95 -9.69
CA ASP A 48 -3.59 8.84 -10.66
C ASP A 48 -2.21 8.17 -10.82
N GLN A 49 -1.47 8.09 -9.72
CA GLN A 49 -0.15 7.48 -9.59
C GLN A 49 -0.29 6.25 -8.72
N GLN A 50 0.04 5.10 -9.31
CA GLN A 50 -0.02 3.80 -8.67
C GLN A 50 1.29 3.06 -8.91
N LEU A 51 1.71 2.32 -7.90
CA LEU A 51 2.80 1.35 -7.97
C LEU A 51 2.19 -0.05 -8.00
N GLU A 52 2.39 -0.77 -9.09
CA GLU A 52 2.01 -2.18 -9.18
C GLU A 52 3.20 -3.07 -8.81
N LEU A 53 2.94 -4.05 -7.94
CA LEU A 53 3.91 -5.00 -7.43
C LEU A 53 3.40 -6.42 -7.65
N SER A 54 4.26 -7.33 -8.05
CA SER A 54 3.98 -8.76 -7.88
C SER A 54 3.82 -9.10 -6.40
N VAL A 55 3.18 -10.23 -6.09
CA VAL A 55 3.04 -10.70 -4.70
C VAL A 55 4.39 -10.87 -4.00
N ASP A 56 5.42 -11.31 -4.71
CA ASP A 56 6.75 -11.50 -4.13
C ASP A 56 7.46 -10.16 -3.86
N GLU A 57 7.30 -9.16 -4.73
CA GLU A 57 7.78 -7.79 -4.48
C GLU A 57 7.02 -7.14 -3.32
N ALA A 58 5.70 -7.33 -3.22
CA ALA A 58 4.90 -6.83 -2.11
C ALA A 58 5.32 -7.47 -0.77
N ARG A 59 5.68 -8.77 -0.77
CA ARG A 59 6.28 -9.44 0.40
C ARG A 59 7.63 -8.84 0.77
N ALA A 60 8.51 -8.62 -0.21
CA ALA A 60 9.81 -8.00 0.02
C ALA A 60 9.66 -6.58 0.60
N LEU A 61 8.71 -5.79 0.09
CA LEU A 61 8.39 -4.46 0.62
C LEU A 61 7.88 -4.53 2.06
N ARG A 62 6.97 -5.46 2.39
CA ARG A 62 6.49 -5.65 3.76
C ARG A 62 7.64 -5.98 4.70
N ASP A 63 8.55 -6.86 4.30
CA ASP A 63 9.69 -7.27 5.12
C ASP A 63 10.68 -6.11 5.32
N GLU A 64 10.90 -5.28 4.30
CA GLU A 64 11.68 -4.04 4.39
C GLU A 64 11.03 -3.02 5.36
N LEU A 65 9.73 -2.76 5.21
CA LEU A 65 9.00 -1.85 6.10
C LEU A 65 9.05 -2.31 7.55
N THR A 66 8.90 -3.62 7.77
CA THR A 66 9.03 -4.22 9.12
C THR A 66 10.41 -3.93 9.69
N ARG A 67 11.48 -4.13 8.89
CA ARG A 67 12.85 -3.83 9.32
C ARG A 67 13.04 -2.36 9.67
N LEU A 68 12.57 -1.44 8.83
CA LEU A 68 12.69 0.00 9.10
C LEU A 68 11.97 0.42 10.39
N ILE A 69 10.80 -0.17 10.67
CA ILE A 69 10.04 0.08 11.90
C ILE A 69 10.80 -0.46 13.11
N ASP A 70 11.34 -1.68 13.02
CA ASP A 70 12.10 -2.29 14.10
C ASP A 70 13.39 -1.52 14.37
N ASP A 71 14.12 -1.11 13.33
CA ASP A 71 15.32 -0.29 13.41
C ASP A 71 15.02 1.05 14.12
N ALA A 72 13.93 1.72 13.73
CA ALA A 72 13.49 2.95 14.37
C ALA A 72 13.15 2.78 15.86
N ARG A 73 12.69 1.60 16.29
CA ARG A 73 12.43 1.27 17.70
C ARG A 73 13.70 0.94 18.47
N THR A 74 14.67 0.29 17.84
CA THR A 74 15.95 -0.08 18.47
C THR A 74 16.96 1.06 18.51
N GLY A 75 16.69 2.13 17.77
CA GLY A 75 17.42 3.38 17.84
C GLY A 75 18.13 3.69 16.54
N GLY A 76 17.84 4.86 15.99
CA GLY A 76 18.76 5.53 15.11
C GLY A 76 18.40 6.99 14.96
N PRO A 77 19.39 7.89 14.90
CA PRO A 77 20.45 8.14 15.89
C PRO A 77 19.97 8.47 17.31
#